data_AF-A0A1Y4LTZ7-F1
#
_entry.id   AF-A0A1Y4LTZ7-F1
#
_cell.length_a   1.000
_cell.length_b   1.000
_cell.length_c   1.000
_cell.angle_alpha   90.00
_cell.angle_beta   90.00
_cell.angle_gamma   90.00
#
_symmetry.space_group_name_H-M   'P 1'
#
loop_
_entity.id
_entity.type
_entity.pdbx_description
1 polymer ?
#
loop_
_entity_poly.entity_id
_entity_poly.type
_entity_poly.pdbx_seq_one_letter_code
_entity_poly.pdbx_strand_id
1 'polypeptide(L)'
;MQIIADVPECIANQLDELTALCNRYPRKVPLGEVAKLLGIDRASLEAMVMAQRCPFGMGWLRETATNRTFFISTVKLYTWYTEFVIKAMREDPKLIQ
;
A
#
# COMPACT_ATOMS: atom_id res chain seq x y z
N MET A 1 -10.81 -4.95 -23.10
CA MET A 1 -11.10 -5.24 -21.68
C MET A 1 -11.55 -3.93 -21.07
N GLN A 2 -12.86 -3.77 -20.87
CA GLN A 2 -13.48 -2.50 -20.53
C GLN A 2 -13.68 -2.47 -19.02
N ILE A 3 -12.76 -1.80 -18.32
CA ILE A 3 -12.75 -1.69 -16.87
C ILE A 3 -12.92 -0.20 -16.54
N ILE A 4 -14.16 0.13 -16.15
CA ILE A 4 -14.56 1.21 -15.23
C ILE A 4 -14.45 2.66 -15.77
N ALA A 5 -15.56 3.20 -16.24
CA ALA A 5 -15.70 4.61 -16.65
C ALA A 5 -15.86 5.59 -15.47
N ASP A 6 -15.73 5.14 -14.21
CA ASP A 6 -16.06 5.91 -13.01
C ASP A 6 -14.98 5.84 -11.90
N VAL A 7 -13.73 5.50 -12.26
CA VAL A 7 -12.62 5.65 -11.32
C VAL A 7 -12.07 7.07 -11.48
N PRO A 8 -12.02 7.89 -10.42
CA PRO A 8 -11.30 9.15 -10.45
C PRO A 8 -9.89 8.93 -10.98
N GLU A 9 -9.45 9.78 -11.91
CA GLU A 9 -8.14 9.65 -12.58
C GLU A 9 -6.99 9.53 -11.56
N CYS A 10 -7.09 10.20 -10.42
CA CYS A 10 -6.13 10.09 -9.32
C CYS A 10 -6.02 8.66 -8.76
N ILE A 11 -7.12 7.93 -8.63
CA ILE A 11 -7.15 6.55 -8.13
C ILE A 11 -6.62 5.58 -9.20
N ALA A 12 -6.96 5.82 -10.47
CA ALA A 12 -6.43 5.01 -11.58
C ALA A 12 -4.90 5.12 -11.67
N ASN A 13 -4.37 6.35 -11.60
CA ASN A 13 -2.93 6.60 -11.60
C ASN A 13 -2.23 5.93 -10.41
N GLN A 14 -2.85 5.93 -9.23
CA GLN A 14 -2.31 5.24 -8.05
C GLN A 14 -2.26 3.70 -8.22
N LEU A 15 -3.25 3.10 -8.90
CA LEU A 15 -3.23 1.67 -9.21
C LEU A 15 -2.14 1.31 -10.22
N ASP A 16 -1.89 2.18 -11.19
CA ASP A 16 -0.78 2.02 -12.13
C ASP A 16 0.58 2.13 -11.42
N GLU A 17 0.74 3.10 -10.52
CA GLU A 17 1.93 3.23 -9.68
C GLU A 17 2.15 2.01 -8.78
N LEU A 18 1.09 1.50 -8.15
CA LEU A 18 1.14 0.27 -7.36
C LEU A 18 1.57 -0.92 -8.23
N THR A 19 1.00 -1.06 -9.42
CA THR A 19 1.33 -2.15 -10.35
C THR A 19 2.79 -2.08 -10.78
N ALA A 20 3.29 -0.89 -11.13
CA ALA A 20 4.68 -0.66 -11.45
C ALA A 20 5.61 -1.00 -10.26
N LEU A 21 5.20 -0.66 -9.05
CA LEU A 21 5.95 -0.95 -7.83
C LEU A 21 6.01 -2.46 -7.54
N CYS A 22 4.90 -3.18 -7.71
CA CYS A 22 4.83 -4.63 -7.55
C CYS A 22 5.70 -5.36 -8.59
N ASN A 23 5.72 -4.89 -9.84
CA ASN A 23 6.59 -5.44 -10.88
C ASN A 23 8.08 -5.20 -10.60
N ARG A 24 8.43 -4.01 -10.08
CA ARG A 24 9.81 -3.67 -9.70
C ARG A 24 10.30 -4.47 -8.49
N TYR A 25 9.40 -4.72 -7.54
CA TYR A 25 9.69 -5.41 -6.29
C TYR A 25 8.74 -6.58 -6.07
N PRO A 26 8.94 -7.73 -6.74
CA PRO A 26 7.96 -8.82 -6.75
C PRO A 26 7.80 -9.54 -5.40
N ARG A 27 8.80 -9.49 -4.52
CA ARG A 27 8.80 -10.21 -3.23
C ARG A 27 8.74 -9.31 -2.00
N LYS A 28 9.46 -8.19 -2.03
CA LYS A 28 9.62 -7.30 -0.90
C LYS A 28 9.74 -5.87 -1.40
N VAL A 29 8.80 -5.01 -0.97
CA VAL A 29 8.84 -3.59 -1.29
C VAL A 29 9.61 -2.84 -0.21
N PRO A 30 10.55 -1.94 -0.57
CA PRO A 30 11.19 -1.05 0.40
C PRO A 30 10.17 -0.11 1.04
N LEU A 31 10.33 0.12 2.35
CA LEU A 31 9.43 0.99 3.11
C LEU A 31 9.29 2.39 2.52
N GLY A 32 10.40 2.97 2.05
CA GLY A 32 10.40 4.31 1.45
C GLY A 32 9.60 4.41 0.15
N GLU A 33 9.54 3.33 -0.65
CA GLU A 33 8.74 3.33 -1.87
C GLU A 33 7.25 3.21 -1.56
N VAL A 34 6.88 2.46 -0.52
CA VAL A 34 5.49 2.39 -0.03
C VAL A 34 5.06 3.70 0.61
N ALA A 35 5.95 4.37 1.36
CA ALA A 35 5.68 5.68 1.94
C ALA A 35 5.36 6.72 0.85
N LYS A 36 6.12 6.72 -0.25
CA LYS A 36 5.86 7.56 -1.43
C LYS A 36 4.50 7.26 -2.05
N LEU A 37 4.18 5.99 -2.29
CA LEU A 37 2.89 5.56 -2.86
C LEU A 37 1.70 6.03 -2.00
N LEU A 38 1.84 5.96 -0.67
CA LEU A 38 0.80 6.37 0.27
C LEU A 38 0.79 7.88 0.55
N GLY A 39 1.76 8.64 0.04
CA GLY A 39 1.90 10.07 0.32
C GLY A 39 2.17 10.39 1.79
N ILE A 40 2.77 9.46 2.55
CA ILE A 40 3.09 9.64 3.97
C ILE A 40 4.60 9.72 4.19
N ASP A 41 5.00 10.41 5.26
CA ASP A 41 6.40 10.41 5.65
C ASP A 41 6.87 9.01 6.06
N ARG A 42 8.13 8.70 5.73
CA ARG A 42 8.72 7.40 6.04
C ARG A 42 8.69 7.10 7.53
N ALA A 43 8.99 8.06 8.39
CA ALA A 43 9.01 7.85 9.85
C ALA A 43 7.61 7.54 10.39
N SER A 44 6.57 8.15 9.82
CA SER A 44 5.18 7.85 10.15
C SER A 44 4.82 6.41 9.78
N LEU A 45 5.25 5.94 8.60
CA LEU A 45 5.04 4.55 8.20
C LEU A 45 5.86 3.58 9.07
N GLU A 46 7.09 3.94 9.44
CA GLU A 46 7.91 3.16 10.39
C GLU A 46 7.17 3.01 11.73
N ALA A 47 6.62 4.09 12.28
CA ALA A 47 5.86 4.07 13.51
C ALA A 47 4.62 3.18 13.42
N MET A 48 3.86 3.25 12.32
CA MET A 48 2.69 2.40 12.08
C MET A 48 3.04 0.91 12.01
N VAL A 49 4.13 0.58 11.34
CA VAL A 49 4.61 -0.81 11.21
C VAL A 49 5.12 -1.33 12.56
N MET A 50 5.86 -0.52 13.33
CA MET A 50 6.34 -0.90 14.67
C MET A 50 5.19 -1.05 15.68
N ALA A 51 4.15 -0.21 15.56
CA ALA A 51 2.94 -0.33 16.37
C ALA A 51 2.06 -1.53 16.01
N GLN A 52 2.48 -2.37 15.04
CA GLN A 52 1.71 -3.50 14.51
C GLN A 52 0.31 -3.11 14.01
N ARG A 53 0.14 -1.86 13.59
CA ARG A 53 -1.11 -1.33 13.02
C ARG A 53 -1.11 -1.34 11.49
N CYS A 54 -0.01 -1.75 10.88
CA CYS A 54 0.13 -1.84 9.44
C CYS A 54 -0.27 -3.25 8.95
N PRO A 55 -1.32 -3.39 8.12
CA PRO A 55 -1.83 -4.70 7.70
C PRO A 55 -0.92 -5.41 6.67
N PHE A 56 -0.08 -4.66 5.95
CA PHE A 56 0.78 -5.17 4.88
C PHE A 56 2.28 -5.25 5.27
N GLY A 57 2.66 -4.65 6.39
CA GLY A 57 4.05 -4.53 6.83
C GLY A 57 4.32 -5.24 8.16
N MET A 58 5.54 -5.74 8.31
CA MET A 58 6.06 -6.28 9.56
C MET A 58 7.34 -5.54 9.91
N GLY A 59 7.44 -5.13 11.18
CA GLY A 59 8.64 -4.54 11.75
C GLY A 59 9.09 -5.38 12.93
N TRP A 60 10.40 -5.59 13.06
CA TRP A 60 10.97 -6.19 14.25
C TRP A 60 12.24 -5.46 14.66
N LEU A 61 12.42 -5.42 15.98
CA LEU A 61 13.68 -5.06 16.61
C LEU A 61 14.42 -6.39 16.87
N ARG A 62 15.63 -6.53 16.34
CA ARG A 62 16.48 -7.65 16.76
C ARG A 62 17.07 -7.28 18.12
N GLU A 63 16.89 -8.13 19.12
CA GLU A 63 17.24 -7.84 20.54
C GLU A 63 18.68 -7.33 20.75
N THR A 64 19.60 -7.70 19.86
CA THR A 64 21.03 -7.34 19.92
C THR A 64 21.48 -6.30 18.90
N ALA A 65 20.56 -5.73 18.10
CA ALA A 65 20.91 -4.74 17.08
C ALA A 65 20.12 -3.44 17.29
N THR A 66 20.82 -2.30 17.27
CA THR A 66 20.22 -0.96 17.19
C THR A 66 19.42 -0.74 15.90
N ASN A 67 19.58 -1.63 14.92
CA ASN A 67 18.97 -1.52 13.59
C ASN A 67 17.58 -2.14 13.55
N ARG A 68 16.58 -1.29 13.27
CA ARG A 68 15.20 -1.69 12.97
C ARG A 68 15.13 -2.26 11.56
N THR A 69 14.51 -3.42 11.39
CA THR A 69 14.26 -3.99 10.07
C THR A 69 12.78 -4.00 9.75
N PHE A 70 12.46 -3.60 8.53
CA PHE A 70 11.10 -3.59 7.99
C PHE A 70 10.98 -4.57 6.82
N PHE A 71 9.84 -5.24 6.79
CA PHE A 71 9.46 -6.14 5.70
C PHE A 71 8.03 -5.84 5.27
N ILE A 72 7.88 -5.38 4.02
CA ILE A 72 6.58 -5.26 3.37
C ILE A 72 6.49 -6.32 2.30
N SER A 73 5.50 -7.20 2.42
CA SER A 73 5.21 -8.19 1.40
C SER A 73 4.46 -7.52 0.25
N THR A 74 4.98 -7.66 -0.96
CA THR A 74 4.35 -7.13 -2.19
C THR A 74 2.94 -7.65 -2.36
N VAL A 75 2.72 -8.94 -2.11
CA VAL A 75 1.40 -9.57 -2.22
C VAL A 75 0.43 -8.97 -1.21
N LYS A 76 0.85 -8.82 0.06
CA LYS A 76 -0.01 -8.23 1.10
C LYS A 76 -0.35 -6.77 0.81
N LEU A 77 0.62 -5.99 0.33
CA LEU A 77 0.41 -4.60 -0.06
C LEU A 77 -0.61 -4.51 -1.19
N TYR A 78 -0.43 -5.30 -2.25
CA TYR A 78 -1.33 -5.32 -3.40
C TYR A 78 -2.75 -5.73 -3.02
N THR A 79 -2.92 -6.83 -2.28
CA THR A 79 -4.24 -7.28 -1.82
C THR A 79 -4.92 -6.22 -0.95
N TRP A 80 -4.22 -5.66 0.04
CA TRP A 80 -4.79 -4.64 0.91
C TRP A 80 -5.22 -3.38 0.14
N TYR A 81 -4.38 -2.90 -0.78
CA TYR A 81 -4.65 -1.68 -1.53
C TYR A 81 -5.83 -1.87 -2.49
N THR A 82 -5.85 -2.99 -3.22
CA THR A 82 -6.94 -3.30 -4.16
C THR A 82 -8.26 -3.58 -3.45
N GLU A 83 -8.27 -4.30 -2.33
CA GLU A 83 -9.48 -4.52 -1.52
C GLU A 83 -10.04 -3.20 -0.99
N PHE A 84 -9.17 -2.28 -0.54
CA PHE A 84 -9.59 -0.95 -0.10
C PHE A 84 -10.28 -0.17 -1.22
N VAL A 85 -9.70 -0.18 -2.42
CA VAL A 85 -10.27 0.50 -3.60
C VAL A 85 -11.58 -0.15 -4.06
N ILE A 86 -11.63 -1.48 -4.17
CA ILE A 86 -12.84 -2.22 -4.56
C ILE A 86 -13.96 -1.99 -3.54
N LYS A 87 -13.64 -1.95 -2.25
CA LYS A 87 -14.61 -1.67 -1.20
C LYS A 87 -15.15 -0.25 -1.29
N ALA A 88 -14.27 0.75 -1.45
CA ALA A 88 -14.65 2.14 -1.66
C ALA A 88 -15.60 2.30 -2.87
N MET A 89 -15.32 1.60 -3.98
CA MET A 89 -16.18 1.59 -5.16
C MET A 89 -17.54 0.91 -4.95
N ARG A 90 -17.65 -0.05 -4.02
CA ARG A 90 -18.91 -0.76 -3.73
C ARG A 90 -19.81 -0.02 -2.74
N GLU A 91 -19.24 0.81 -1.89
CA GLU A 91 -19.97 1.52 -0.82
C GLU A 91 -20.54 2.88 -1.27
N ASP A 92 -20.38 3.27 -2.55
CA ASP A 92 -20.83 4.56 -3.08
C ASP A 92 -22.05 4.45 -4.03
N PRO A 93 -23.29 4.48 -3.51
CA PRO A 93 -24.51 4.54 -4.33
C PRO A 93 -24.80 5.95 -4.90
N LYS A 94 -23.90 6.93 -4.75
CA LYS A 94 -24.12 8.34 -5.16
C LYS A 94 -23.31 8.82 -6.38
N LEU A 95 -22.56 7.93 -7.03
CA LEU A 95 -22.04 8.17 -8.40
C LEU A 95 -23.02 7.75 -9.50
N ILE A 96 -24.25 7.35 -9.12
CA ILE A 96 -25.38 7.08 -10.01
C ILE A 96 -26.48 8.12 -9.75
N GLN A 97 -26.22 9.40 -10.02
CA GLN A 97 -27.25 10.42 -10.24
C GLN A 97 -26.80 11.38 -11.34
#